data_AF-A0A2N6SFW9-F1
#
_entry.id   AF-A0A2N6SFW9-F1
#
_cell.length_a   1.000
_cell.length_b   1.000
_cell.length_c   1.000
_cell.angle_alpha   90.00
_cell.angle_beta   90.00
_cell.angle_gamma   90.00
#
_symmetry.space_group_name_H-M   'P 1'
#
loop_
_entity.id
_entity.type
_entity.pdbx_description
1 polymer ?
#
loop_
_entity_poly.entity_id
_entity_poly.type
_entity_poly.pdbx_seq_one_letter_code
_entity_poly.pdbx_strand_id
1 'polypeptide(L)'
;MKPFKRTVEKVLSWIANVFLILFTGALWYMHSRDIMHDQGFVVKFKEELAKRPNTNIGYTADELINQMALGLKYYTVFYIVLTIIAIIATIIIKKRIVAGVLLLLVAIITAVTSGGVLIPCYLLHFIVAIMLFVRKEPAPLDLNQEHIERVNYL
;
A
#
# COMPACT_ATOMS: atom_id res chain seq x y z
N MET A 1 -8.43 23.05 25.77
CA MET A 1 -8.95 21.94 24.92
C MET A 1 -7.94 20.80 24.90
N LYS A 2 -8.34 19.54 25.16
CA LYS A 2 -7.41 18.39 25.10
C LYS A 2 -6.96 18.17 23.64
N PRO A 3 -5.66 18.03 23.34
CA PRO A 3 -5.22 17.67 22.00
C PRO A 3 -5.81 16.30 21.65
N PHE A 4 -6.64 16.24 20.62
CA PHE A 4 -7.23 14.98 20.16
C PHE A 4 -6.10 14.02 19.74
N LYS A 5 -6.04 12.86 20.40
CA LYS A 5 -5.02 11.84 20.12
C LYS A 5 -5.28 11.21 18.74
N ARG A 6 -4.33 11.33 17.81
CA ARG A 6 -4.33 10.63 16.50
C ARG A 6 -4.04 9.13 16.60
N THR A 7 -4.38 8.52 17.73
CA THR A 7 -4.09 7.11 18.02
C THR A 7 -4.83 6.19 17.06
N VAL A 8 -6.08 6.50 16.73
CA VAL A 8 -6.90 5.68 15.83
C VAL A 8 -6.32 5.65 14.40
N GLU A 9 -6.02 6.81 13.80
CA GLU A 9 -5.40 6.90 12.47
C GLU A 9 -4.07 6.13 12.43
N LYS A 10 -3.24 6.31 13.46
CA LYS A 10 -1.94 5.65 13.54
C LYS A 10 -2.08 4.13 13.66
N VAL A 11 -2.94 3.64 14.56
CA VAL A 11 -3.18 2.21 14.74
C VAL A 11 -3.74 1.59 13.46
N LEU A 12 -4.70 2.25 12.82
CA LEU A 12 -5.32 1.75 11.59
C LEU A 12 -4.31 1.70 10.43
N SER A 13 -3.47 2.72 10.30
CA SER A 13 -2.38 2.76 9.31
C SER A 13 -1.35 1.65 9.56
N TRP A 14 -1.03 1.36 10.82
CA TRP A 14 -0.14 0.24 11.15
C TRP A 14 -0.77 -1.12 10.84
N ILE A 15 -2.06 -1.32 11.11
CA ILE A 15 -2.78 -2.55 10.73
C ILE A 15 -2.72 -2.73 9.20
N ALA A 16 -2.98 -1.66 8.45
CA ALA A 16 -2.91 -1.69 7.00
C ALA A 16 -1.50 -2.03 6.49
N ASN A 17 -0.46 -1.45 7.10
CA ASN A 17 0.93 -1.76 6.78
C ASN A 17 1.29 -3.23 7.06
N VAL A 18 0.76 -3.82 8.14
CA VAL A 18 1.01 -5.25 8.45
C VAL A 18 0.52 -6.14 7.30
N PHE A 19 -0.69 -5.89 6.78
CA PHE A 19 -1.19 -6.62 5.61
C PHE A 19 -0.31 -6.42 4.38
N LEU A 20 0.09 -5.17 4.10
CA LEU A 20 0.97 -4.86 2.97
C LEU A 20 2.33 -5.57 3.09
N ILE A 21 2.94 -5.56 4.29
CA ILE A 21 4.21 -6.23 4.58
C ILE A 21 4.08 -7.75 4.39
N LEU A 22 3.01 -8.37 4.89
CA LEU A 22 2.79 -9.80 4.74
C LEU A 22 2.69 -10.19 3.26
N PHE A 23 1.95 -9.42 2.48
CA PHE A 23 1.83 -9.65 1.04
C PHE A 23 3.15 -9.45 0.30
N THR A 24 3.84 -8.34 0.57
CA THR A 24 5.17 -8.07 0.00
C THR A 24 6.17 -9.16 0.38
N GLY A 25 6.11 -9.67 1.61
CA GLY A 25 6.92 -10.78 2.10
C GLY A 25 6.60 -12.10 1.37
N ALA A 26 5.33 -12.37 1.07
CA ALA A 26 4.94 -13.52 0.26
C ALA A 26 5.48 -13.42 -1.18
N LEU A 27 5.36 -12.25 -1.81
CA LEU A 27 5.96 -12.00 -3.13
C LEU A 27 7.48 -12.19 -3.12
N TRP A 28 8.14 -11.64 -2.10
CA TRP A 28 9.58 -11.81 -1.92
C TRP A 28 9.96 -13.28 -1.77
N TYR A 29 9.21 -14.05 -0.98
CA TYR A 29 9.44 -15.48 -0.81
C TYR A 29 9.28 -16.23 -2.14
N MET A 30 8.20 -15.97 -2.89
CA MET A 30 7.94 -16.56 -4.19
C MET A 30 9.08 -16.26 -5.18
N HIS A 31 9.50 -14.99 -5.26
CA HIS A 31 10.63 -14.60 -6.10
C HIS A 31 11.94 -15.25 -5.66
N SER A 32 12.26 -15.25 -4.36
CA SER A 32 13.52 -15.77 -3.83
C SER A 32 13.66 -17.28 -3.97
N ARG A 33 12.54 -18.00 -4.05
CA ARG A 33 12.50 -19.45 -4.29
C ARG A 33 12.40 -19.80 -5.78
N ASP A 34 12.37 -18.79 -6.63
CA ASP A 34 12.24 -18.92 -8.08
C ASP A 34 11.12 -19.87 -8.50
N ILE A 35 9.94 -19.69 -7.90
CA ILE A 35 8.80 -20.63 -8.04
C ILE A 35 8.35 -20.83 -9.49
N MET A 36 8.68 -19.90 -10.39
CA MET A 36 8.34 -19.97 -11.81
C MET A 36 9.18 -21.02 -12.54
N HIS A 37 10.37 -21.35 -12.03
CA HIS A 37 11.23 -22.40 -12.58
C HIS A 37 11.15 -23.71 -11.78
N ASP A 38 10.26 -23.79 -10.79
CA ASP A 38 10.01 -25.04 -10.08
C ASP A 38 9.47 -26.10 -11.04
N GLN A 39 10.02 -27.32 -10.97
CA GLN A 39 9.66 -28.41 -11.87
C GLN A 39 8.16 -28.71 -11.87
N GLY A 40 7.52 -28.64 -10.69
CA GLY A 40 6.08 -28.89 -10.56
C GLY A 40 5.23 -27.82 -11.24
N PHE A 41 5.67 -26.56 -11.20
CA PHE A 41 5.00 -25.47 -11.92
C PHE A 41 5.23 -25.58 -13.43
N VAL A 42 6.48 -25.76 -13.87
CA VAL A 42 6.86 -25.81 -15.28
C VAL A 42 6.11 -26.92 -16.04
N VAL A 43 6.04 -28.12 -15.45
CA VAL A 43 5.32 -29.26 -16.07
C VAL A 43 3.84 -28.92 -16.24
N LYS A 44 3.16 -28.46 -15.18
CA LYS A 44 1.73 -28.11 -15.24
C LYS A 44 1.44 -26.96 -16.21
N PHE A 45 2.33 -25.96 -16.25
CA PHE A 45 2.19 -24.82 -17.15
C PHE A 45 2.30 -25.25 -18.62
N LYS A 46 3.30 -26.09 -18.94
CA LYS A 46 3.46 -26.65 -20.29
C LYS A 46 2.28 -27.53 -20.70
N GLU A 47 1.77 -28.36 -19.80
CA GLU A 47 0.56 -29.16 -20.04
C GLU A 47 -0.66 -28.29 -20.34
N GLU A 48 -0.85 -27.21 -19.59
CA GLU A 48 -1.98 -26.31 -19.79
C GLU A 48 -1.88 -25.51 -21.10
N LEU A 49 -0.66 -25.13 -21.51
CA LEU A 49 -0.42 -24.55 -22.82
C LEU A 49 -0.66 -25.54 -23.96
N ALA A 50 -0.24 -26.80 -23.80
CA ALA A 50 -0.43 -27.85 -24.80
C ALA A 50 -1.92 -28.16 -25.06
N LYS A 51 -2.79 -27.99 -24.05
CA LYS A 51 -4.25 -28.09 -24.21
C LYS A 51 -4.85 -26.99 -25.10
N ARG A 52 -4.09 -25.95 -25.42
CA ARG A 52 -4.53 -24.82 -26.25
C ARG A 52 -3.67 -24.71 -27.52
N PRO A 53 -3.71 -25.71 -28.42
CA PRO A 53 -2.83 -25.79 -29.58
C PRO A 53 -3.04 -24.65 -30.61
N ASN A 54 -4.20 -23.98 -30.57
CA ASN A 54 -4.54 -22.89 -31.49
C ASN A 54 -4.07 -21.50 -31.02
N THR A 55 -3.51 -21.39 -29.80
CA THR A 55 -2.95 -20.13 -29.29
C THR A 55 -1.51 -20.01 -29.76
N ASN A 56 -1.30 -19.57 -31.00
CA ASN A 56 0.02 -19.17 -31.46
C ASN A 56 0.37 -17.81 -30.85
N ILE A 57 0.87 -17.85 -29.61
CA ILE A 57 1.24 -16.67 -28.82
C ILE A 57 2.62 -16.11 -29.18
N GLY A 58 3.30 -16.65 -30.20
CA GLY A 58 4.60 -16.15 -30.68
C GLY A 58 5.77 -16.34 -29.70
N TYR A 59 5.55 -17.08 -28.61
CA TYR A 59 6.54 -17.39 -27.59
C TYR A 59 6.51 -18.88 -27.26
N THR A 60 7.69 -19.43 -26.97
CA THR A 60 7.81 -20.76 -26.37
C THR A 60 7.35 -20.74 -24.91
N ALA A 61 6.96 -21.90 -24.38
CA ALA A 61 6.54 -22.01 -22.98
C ALA A 61 7.64 -21.56 -22.01
N ASP A 62 8.90 -21.85 -22.33
CA ASP A 62 10.06 -21.47 -21.51
C ASP A 62 10.31 -19.94 -21.54
N GLU A 63 10.10 -19.28 -22.69
CA GLU A 63 10.16 -17.81 -22.78
C GLU A 63 9.06 -17.14 -21.94
N LEU A 64 7.84 -17.69 -21.95
CA LEU A 64 6.75 -17.17 -21.13
C LEU A 64 7.04 -17.33 -19.64
N ILE A 65 7.58 -18.48 -19.23
CA ILE A 65 7.99 -18.72 -17.85
C ILE A 65 9.04 -17.71 -17.42
N ASN A 66 10.07 -17.51 -18.24
CA ASN A 66 11.11 -16.50 -17.98
C ASN A 66 10.53 -15.08 -17.87
N GLN A 67 9.58 -14.72 -18.74
CA GLN A 67 8.89 -13.42 -18.64
C GLN A 67 8.06 -13.30 -17.37
N MET A 68 7.34 -14.35 -16.96
CA MET A 68 6.59 -14.36 -15.71
C MET A 68 7.50 -14.24 -14.49
N ALA A 69 8.66 -14.90 -14.50
CA ALA A 69 9.67 -14.80 -13.44
C ALA A 69 10.24 -13.36 -13.33
N LEU A 70 10.55 -12.74 -14.47
CA LEU A 70 10.96 -11.34 -14.53
C LEU A 70 9.84 -10.41 -14.05
N GLY A 71 8.61 -10.64 -14.50
CA GLY A 71 7.43 -9.89 -14.04
C GLY A 71 7.25 -9.96 -12.54
N LEU A 72 7.35 -11.16 -11.95
CA LEU A 72 7.29 -11.37 -10.50
C LEU A 72 8.42 -10.63 -9.76
N LYS A 73 9.64 -10.61 -10.30
CA LYS A 73 10.77 -9.85 -9.74
C LYS A 73 10.46 -8.35 -9.69
N TYR A 74 10.06 -7.75 -10.81
CA TYR A 74 9.75 -6.32 -10.87
C TYR A 74 8.55 -5.97 -10.00
N TYR A 75 7.52 -6.80 -10.00
CA TYR A 75 6.34 -6.64 -9.16
C TYR A 75 6.69 -6.69 -7.67
N THR A 76 7.57 -7.61 -7.26
CA THR A 76 8.08 -7.69 -5.88
C THR A 76 8.82 -6.41 -5.49
N VAL A 77 9.76 -5.95 -6.31
CA VAL A 77 10.53 -4.72 -6.04
C VAL A 77 9.60 -3.51 -5.95
N PHE A 78 8.63 -3.42 -6.84
CA PHE A 78 7.61 -2.38 -6.82
C PHE A 78 6.84 -2.35 -5.50
N TYR A 79 6.38 -3.51 -5.01
CA TYR A 79 5.65 -3.60 -3.75
C TYR A 79 6.53 -3.32 -2.52
N ILE A 80 7.83 -3.62 -2.57
CA ILE A 80 8.78 -3.21 -1.53
C ILE A 80 8.85 -1.68 -1.43
N VAL A 81 9.03 -1.00 -2.56
CA VAL A 81 9.06 0.47 -2.61
C VAL A 81 7.74 1.06 -2.09
N LEU A 82 6.61 0.49 -2.52
CA LEU A 82 5.28 0.93 -2.07
C LEU A 82 5.10 0.75 -0.56
N THR A 83 5.60 -0.36 0.00
CA THR A 83 5.58 -0.64 1.44
C THR A 83 6.40 0.40 2.21
N ILE A 84 7.59 0.76 1.71
CA ILE A 84 8.44 1.79 2.33
C ILE A 84 7.71 3.14 2.35
N ILE A 85 7.07 3.53 1.23
CA ILE A 85 6.28 4.77 1.15
C ILE A 85 5.14 4.76 2.18
N ALA A 86 4.42 3.65 2.32
CA ALA A 86 3.32 3.51 3.28
C ALA A 86 3.80 3.66 4.74
N ILE A 87 4.94 3.06 5.07
CA ILE A 87 5.58 3.19 6.39
C ILE A 87 5.99 4.65 6.65
N ILE A 88 6.65 5.30 5.68
CA ILE A 88 7.04 6.71 5.79
C ILE A 88 5.80 7.57 6.04
N ALA A 89 4.74 7.39 5.25
CA ALA A 89 3.48 8.13 5.39
C ALA A 89 2.88 7.95 6.79
N THR A 90 2.95 6.73 7.34
CA THR A 90 2.48 6.41 8.69
C THR A 90 3.31 7.13 9.78
N ILE A 91 4.63 7.24 9.60
CA ILE A 91 5.51 7.94 10.55
C ILE A 91 5.23 9.44 10.54
N ILE A 92 4.99 10.03 9.36
CA ILE A 92 4.76 11.47 9.20
C ILE A 92 3.29 11.90 9.35
N ILE A 93 2.41 11.08 9.94
CA ILE A 93 0.98 11.37 10.20
C ILE A 93 0.74 12.72 10.87
N LYS A 94 1.72 13.29 11.59
CA LYS A 94 1.67 14.67 12.11
C LYS A 94 1.40 15.70 10.99
N LYS A 95 2.01 15.53 9.81
CA LYS A 95 1.78 16.34 8.61
C LYS A 95 0.58 15.80 7.83
N ARG A 96 -0.62 16.11 8.31
CA ARG A 96 -1.90 15.49 7.87
C ARG A 96 -2.10 15.43 6.35
N ILE A 97 -1.86 16.54 5.63
CA ILE A 97 -2.12 16.62 4.17
C ILE A 97 -1.13 15.73 3.42
N VAL A 98 0.16 15.81 3.77
CA VAL A 98 1.22 15.04 3.10
C VAL A 98 1.02 13.55 3.35
N ALA A 99 0.79 13.15 4.60
CA ALA A 99 0.53 11.76 4.95
C ALA A 99 -0.75 11.23 4.28
N GLY A 100 -1.82 12.04 4.27
CA GLY A 100 -3.09 11.67 3.65
C GLY A 100 -2.95 11.42 2.15
N VAL A 101 -2.26 12.31 1.42
CA VAL A 101 -2.01 12.13 -0.02
C VAL A 101 -1.18 10.89 -0.29
N LEU A 102 -0.11 10.66 0.47
CA LEU A 102 0.73 9.47 0.30
C LEU A 102 -0.06 8.17 0.53
N LEU A 103 -0.84 8.09 1.60
CA LEU A 103 -1.67 6.92 1.90
C LEU A 103 -2.78 6.74 0.86
N LEU A 104 -3.34 7.82 0.32
CA LEU A 104 -4.32 7.77 -0.77
C LEU A 104 -3.70 7.18 -2.04
N LEU A 105 -2.51 7.64 -2.42
CA LEU A 105 -1.79 7.11 -3.58
C LEU A 105 -1.47 5.63 -3.39
N VAL A 106 -0.95 5.24 -2.22
CA VAL A 106 -0.72 3.83 -1.87
C VAL A 106 -2.00 3.01 -2.01
N ALA A 107 -3.14 3.52 -1.52
CA ALA A 107 -4.42 2.83 -1.61
C ALA A 107 -4.85 2.59 -3.07
N ILE A 108 -4.84 3.63 -3.90
CA ILE A 108 -5.28 3.53 -5.31
C ILE A 108 -4.35 2.60 -6.09
N ILE A 109 -3.04 2.78 -5.96
CA ILE A 109 -2.04 1.97 -6.65
C ILE A 109 -2.18 0.49 -6.25
N THR A 110 -2.31 0.22 -4.95
CA THR A 110 -2.50 -1.15 -4.44
C THR A 110 -3.82 -1.74 -4.94
N ALA A 111 -4.91 -0.98 -4.97
CA ALA A 111 -6.20 -1.45 -5.45
C ALA A 111 -6.15 -1.90 -6.92
N VAL A 112 -5.53 -1.08 -7.79
CA VAL A 112 -5.43 -1.38 -9.23
C VAL A 112 -4.47 -2.55 -9.48
N THR A 113 -3.31 -2.55 -8.82
CA THR A 113 -2.24 -3.52 -9.14
C THR A 113 -2.41 -4.87 -8.46
N SER A 114 -3.16 -4.98 -7.37
CA SER A 114 -3.37 -6.25 -6.65
C SER A 114 -4.50 -7.13 -7.21
N GLY A 115 -5.26 -6.64 -8.19
CA GLY A 115 -6.38 -7.39 -8.78
C GLY A 115 -7.48 -7.76 -7.77
N GLY A 116 -7.61 -7.00 -6.66
CA GLY A 116 -8.59 -7.26 -5.61
C GLY A 116 -8.14 -8.22 -4.51
N VAL A 117 -6.93 -8.80 -4.57
CA VAL A 117 -6.41 -9.69 -3.51
C VAL A 117 -6.22 -8.93 -2.19
N LEU A 118 -5.88 -7.64 -2.26
CA LEU A 118 -5.54 -6.81 -1.11
C LEU A 118 -6.68 -5.89 -0.63
N ILE A 119 -7.96 -6.27 -0.84
CA ILE A 119 -9.13 -5.50 -0.38
C ILE A 119 -8.97 -4.91 1.03
N PRO A 120 -8.70 -5.71 2.08
CA PRO A 120 -8.58 -5.15 3.43
C PRO A 120 -7.44 -4.14 3.56
N CYS A 121 -6.34 -4.32 2.84
CA CYS A 121 -5.18 -3.45 2.93
C CYS A 121 -5.44 -2.07 2.32
N TYR A 122 -5.87 -2.00 1.05
CA TYR A 122 -6.04 -0.71 0.39
C TYR A 122 -7.26 0.06 0.89
N LEU A 123 -8.32 -0.62 1.36
CA LEU A 123 -9.46 0.05 1.98
C LEU A 123 -9.05 0.72 3.30
N LEU A 124 -8.23 0.06 4.13
CA LEU A 124 -7.74 0.66 5.36
C LEU A 124 -6.86 1.88 5.09
N HIS A 125 -5.93 1.80 4.13
CA HIS A 125 -5.13 2.96 3.70
C HIS A 125 -6.02 4.11 3.21
N PHE A 126 -7.07 3.81 2.45
CA PHE A 126 -8.03 4.80 1.96
C PHE A 126 -8.80 5.47 3.11
N ILE A 127 -9.33 4.68 4.05
CA ILE A 127 -10.07 5.21 5.22
C ILE A 127 -9.17 6.15 6.04
N VAL A 128 -7.91 5.75 6.31
CA VAL A 128 -6.96 6.60 7.02
C VAL A 128 -6.68 7.89 6.26
N ALA A 129 -6.51 7.82 4.93
CA ALA A 129 -6.30 9.02 4.11
C ALA A 129 -7.48 10.00 4.22
N ILE A 130 -8.72 9.52 4.14
CA ILE A 130 -9.92 10.34 4.32
C ILE A 130 -9.97 10.93 5.73
N MET A 131 -9.68 10.14 6.77
CA MET A 131 -9.62 10.65 8.16
C MET A 131 -8.62 11.79 8.30
N LEU A 132 -7.45 11.70 7.66
CA LEU A 132 -6.42 12.74 7.67
C LEU A 132 -6.84 14.02 6.94
N PHE A 133 -7.65 13.91 5.89
CA PHE A 133 -8.20 15.08 5.18
C PHE A 133 -9.37 15.73 5.92
N VAL A 134 -10.27 14.93 6.48
CA VAL A 134 -11.48 15.41 7.16
C VAL A 134 -11.15 16.02 8.52
N ARG A 135 -10.19 15.46 9.26
CA ARG A 135 -9.85 15.99 10.59
C ARG A 135 -9.10 17.32 10.49
N LYS A 136 -9.80 18.38 10.90
CA LYS A 136 -9.18 19.66 11.19
C LYS A 136 -8.45 19.59 12.53
N GLU A 137 -7.18 20.00 12.57
CA GLU A 137 -6.55 20.30 13.85
C GLU A 137 -7.40 21.37 14.54
N PRO A 138 -7.67 21.29 15.86
CA PRO A 138 -8.17 22.46 16.55
C PRO A 138 -7.17 23.57 16.24
N ALA A 139 -7.65 24.66 15.63
CA ALA A 139 -6.84 25.85 15.49
C ALA A 139 -6.21 26.13 16.86
N PRO A 140 -4.94 26.54 16.93
CA PRO A 140 -4.45 27.10 18.19
C PRO A 140 -5.45 28.20 18.52
N LEU A 141 -6.27 27.96 19.55
CA LEU A 141 -7.14 28.99 20.13
C LEU A 141 -6.25 30.20 20.27
N ASP A 142 -6.64 31.27 19.59
CA ASP A 142 -5.95 32.54 19.58
C ASP A 142 -5.53 32.88 21.00
N LEU A 143 -4.25 32.68 21.32
CA LEU A 143 -3.62 33.26 22.51
C LEU A 143 -3.78 34.80 22.52
N ASN A 144 -4.21 35.37 21.38
CA ASN A 144 -4.61 36.75 21.23
C ASN A 144 -6.05 37.05 21.71
N GLN A 145 -7.01 36.12 21.67
CA GLN A 145 -8.39 36.43 22.10
C GLN A 145 -8.50 36.57 23.62
N GLU A 146 -7.84 35.73 24.42
CA GLU A 146 -7.78 35.92 25.89
C GLU A 146 -7.00 37.18 26.31
N HIS A 147 -6.05 37.64 25.49
CA HIS A 147 -5.31 38.88 25.76
C HIS A 147 -6.13 40.11 25.38
N ILE A 148 -6.82 40.08 24.24
CA ILE A 148 -7.70 41.16 23.78
C ILE A 148 -8.90 41.31 24.72
N GLU A 149 -9.47 40.21 25.19
CA GLU A 149 -10.54 40.28 26.19
C GLU A 149 -10.04 40.91 27.50
N ARG A 150 -8.89 40.47 28.04
CA ARG A 150 -8.34 41.05 29.29
C ARG A 150 -7.98 42.54 29.22
N VAL A 151 -7.64 43.06 28.05
CA VAL A 151 -7.37 44.50 27.87
C VAL A 151 -8.65 45.32 27.81
N ASN A 152 -9.77 44.73 27.40
CA ASN A 152 -11.04 45.46 27.24
C ASN A 152 -11.87 45.56 28.55
N TYR A 153 -11.38 44.97 29.63
CA TYR A 153 -12.01 45.02 30.97
C TYR A 153 -11.19 45.82 32.00
N LEU A 154 -10.13 46.52 31.55
CA LEU A 154 -9.31 47.45 32.34
C LEU A 154 -9.46 48.87 31.82
#